data_AF-A0A7Y8H9Q7-F1
#
_entry.id   AF-A0A7Y8H9Q7-F1
#
_cell.length_a   1.000
_cell.length_b   1.000
_cell.length_c   1.000
_cell.angle_alpha   90.00
_cell.angle_beta   90.00
_cell.angle_gamma   90.00
#
_symmetry.space_group_name_H-M   'P 1'
#
loop_
_entity.id
_entity.type
_entity.pdbx_description
1 polymer ?
#
loop_
_entity_poly.entity_id
_entity_poly.type
_entity_poly.pdbx_seq_one_letter_code
_entity_poly.pdbx_strand_id
1 'polypeptide(L)'
;MFKPFETTGIGSLPHKDPEEACRLIFDTFDIPFWPQLPNLSFHESMIVQFSEDMPSIRIEEKKEKIWVEKERSDELMDFYNKYSEEWVSPISEGYAKGIYTFMRILKDKKTSFLKGQVTGPLTFSLGLKDSDGKPVFFNEELREISLMLLKSKVRWQVEVLKPFAENIIIFIDEPILSALGSTSYIGVNSEETLRLLKEISDAIRYSGAIPGIHCCGNADWQLVIKSRVNIISFDAYGYIDTISLYPLEFTDFLKDGGYLAWGIIPTTDSLKEENVDSLKKRFQEGVKKLSKFIPEDLLLSQIFLTPSCGTGSRSIEETLKIFHLIKIFKRSVSE
;
A
#
# COMPACT_ATOMS: atom_id res chain seq x y z
N MET A 1 -19.28 -2.68 -7.86
CA MET A 1 -19.04 -1.23 -7.75
C MET A 1 -18.91 -0.92 -6.27
N PHE A 2 -17.94 -0.08 -5.89
CA PHE A 2 -17.74 0.27 -4.48
C PHE A 2 -18.91 1.08 -3.93
N LYS A 3 -19.17 0.95 -2.63
CA LYS A 3 -20.12 1.83 -1.94
C LYS A 3 -19.37 3.05 -1.38
N PRO A 4 -19.98 4.23 -1.38
CA PRO A 4 -19.41 5.39 -0.71
C PRO A 4 -19.05 5.07 0.73
N PHE A 5 -17.89 5.56 1.18
CA PHE A 5 -17.40 5.44 2.55
C PHE A 5 -17.12 4.00 3.03
N GLU A 6 -16.91 3.04 2.13
CA GLU A 6 -16.34 1.75 2.51
C GLU A 6 -14.99 1.94 3.21
N THR A 7 -14.75 1.14 4.25
CA THR A 7 -13.54 1.23 5.06
C THR A 7 -12.52 0.16 4.68
N THR A 8 -11.24 0.55 4.68
CA THR A 8 -10.09 -0.38 4.63
C THR A 8 -8.94 0.16 5.49
N GLY A 9 -7.94 -0.67 5.77
CA GLY A 9 -6.68 -0.25 6.35
C GLY A 9 -5.51 -0.26 5.36
N ILE A 10 -4.37 0.25 5.82
CA ILE A 10 -3.17 0.43 5.00
C ILE A 10 -2.35 -0.86 4.88
N GLY A 11 -2.24 -1.69 5.93
CA GLY A 11 -1.57 -3.00 5.81
C GLY A 11 -0.86 -3.43 7.08
N SER A 12 0.08 -2.61 7.55
CA SER A 12 0.92 -2.96 8.71
C SER A 12 0.19 -2.82 10.05
N LEU A 13 0.35 -3.83 10.91
CA LEU A 13 -0.21 -3.90 12.26
C LEU A 13 0.86 -4.25 13.29
N PRO A 14 0.74 -3.81 14.55
CA PRO A 14 1.77 -4.03 15.56
C PRO A 14 1.66 -5.39 16.27
N HIS A 15 0.71 -6.22 15.84
CA HIS A 15 0.38 -7.50 16.47
C HIS A 15 1.52 -8.51 16.32
N LYS A 16 1.67 -9.37 17.33
CA LYS A 16 2.54 -10.55 17.29
C LYS A 16 1.74 -11.85 17.10
N ASP A 17 0.43 -11.82 17.35
CA ASP A 17 -0.47 -12.91 17.02
C ASP A 17 -1.21 -12.59 15.70
N PRO A 18 -0.95 -13.36 14.62
CA PRO A 18 -1.65 -13.19 13.35
C PRO A 18 -3.16 -13.43 13.44
N GLU A 19 -3.65 -14.31 14.32
CA GLU A 19 -5.08 -14.57 14.45
C GLU A 19 -5.82 -13.39 15.06
N GLU A 20 -5.26 -12.79 16.11
CA GLU A 20 -5.81 -11.57 16.72
C GLU A 20 -5.86 -10.42 15.70
N ALA A 21 -4.78 -10.24 14.94
CA ALA A 21 -4.69 -9.24 13.88
C ALA A 21 -5.79 -9.43 12.82
N CYS A 22 -5.96 -10.65 12.32
CA CYS A 22 -6.96 -10.95 11.30
C CYS A 22 -8.39 -10.77 11.81
N ARG A 23 -8.70 -11.23 13.04
CA ARG A 23 -10.02 -11.05 13.65
C ARG A 23 -10.38 -9.57 13.78
N LEU A 24 -9.44 -8.76 14.27
CA LEU A 24 -9.63 -7.32 14.38
C LEU A 24 -9.95 -6.68 13.02
N ILE A 25 -9.28 -7.11 11.94
CA ILE A 25 -9.54 -6.60 10.60
C ILE A 25 -10.96 -6.98 10.14
N PHE A 26 -11.34 -8.26 10.23
CA PHE A 26 -12.65 -8.73 9.80
C PHE A 26 -13.81 -8.09 10.59
N ASP A 27 -13.58 -7.75 11.86
CA ASP A 27 -14.61 -7.11 12.71
C ASP A 27 -14.74 -5.59 12.47
N THR A 28 -13.79 -4.99 11.74
CA THR A 28 -13.66 -3.53 11.59
C THR A 28 -13.97 -3.03 10.18
N PHE A 29 -13.46 -3.69 9.15
CA PHE A 29 -13.42 -3.13 7.79
C PHE A 29 -14.41 -3.77 6.82
N ASP A 30 -15.01 -2.94 5.96
CA ASP A 30 -15.87 -3.43 4.86
C ASP A 30 -15.08 -4.12 3.77
N ILE A 31 -13.85 -3.66 3.56
CA ILE A 31 -12.87 -4.24 2.65
C ILE A 31 -11.72 -4.77 3.52
N PRO A 32 -11.79 -6.03 3.99
CA PRO A 32 -10.73 -6.63 4.77
C PRO A 32 -9.41 -6.69 3.99
N PHE A 33 -8.31 -6.40 4.67
CA PHE A 33 -6.95 -6.51 4.12
C PHE A 33 -6.15 -7.56 4.89
N TRP A 34 -5.23 -8.27 4.23
CA TRP A 34 -4.35 -9.17 4.99
C TRP A 34 -3.28 -8.36 5.75
N PRO A 35 -2.96 -8.69 7.02
CA PRO A 35 -2.05 -7.88 7.82
C PRO A 35 -0.58 -8.17 7.53
N GLN A 36 0.25 -7.12 7.45
CA GLN A 36 1.71 -7.26 7.55
C GLN A 36 2.13 -7.08 9.01
N LEU A 37 2.97 -7.98 9.55
CA LEU A 37 3.29 -8.04 10.97
C LEU A 37 4.79 -7.80 11.23
N PRO A 38 5.32 -6.58 10.98
CA PRO A 38 6.76 -6.30 11.11
C PRO A 38 7.29 -6.48 12.55
N ASN A 39 6.43 -6.41 13.57
CA ASN A 39 6.81 -6.65 14.97
C ASN A 39 6.85 -8.14 15.35
N LEU A 40 6.35 -9.01 14.47
CA LEU A 40 6.43 -10.46 14.63
C LEU A 40 7.76 -11.02 14.11
N SER A 41 8.19 -10.55 12.93
CA SER A 41 9.41 -11.03 12.27
C SER A 41 9.99 -9.94 11.37
N PHE A 42 11.32 -9.84 11.35
CA PHE A 42 12.04 -8.96 10.42
C PHE A 42 11.73 -9.29 8.94
N HIS A 43 11.40 -10.55 8.65
CA HIS A 43 10.96 -10.96 7.33
C HIS A 43 9.63 -10.34 6.89
N GLU A 44 8.80 -9.85 7.83
CA GLU A 44 7.55 -9.14 7.50
C GLU A 44 7.75 -7.62 7.36
N SER A 45 8.99 -7.14 7.41
CA SER A 45 9.28 -5.74 7.11
C SER A 45 9.09 -5.45 5.62
N MET A 46 8.72 -4.20 5.30
CA MET A 46 8.30 -3.77 3.96
C MET A 46 9.27 -4.14 2.84
N ILE A 47 10.59 -4.12 3.05
CA ILE A 47 11.55 -4.51 2.01
C ILE A 47 11.77 -6.02 2.02
N VAL A 48 12.03 -6.59 3.20
CA VAL A 48 12.42 -8.01 3.33
C VAL A 48 11.30 -8.93 2.85
N GLN A 49 10.04 -8.61 3.19
CA GLN A 49 8.87 -9.40 2.84
C GLN A 49 8.74 -9.67 1.33
N PHE A 50 9.02 -8.66 0.51
CA PHE A 50 8.90 -8.76 -0.94
C PHE A 50 10.23 -9.10 -1.63
N SER A 51 11.31 -9.31 -0.87
CA SER A 51 12.64 -9.66 -1.38
C SER A 51 12.87 -11.16 -1.54
N GLU A 52 11.97 -12.01 -1.03
CA GLU A 52 12.09 -13.46 -1.20
C GLU A 52 12.06 -13.83 -2.70
N ASP A 53 13.02 -14.62 -3.16
CA ASP A 53 13.39 -14.92 -4.56
C ASP A 53 14.18 -13.83 -5.31
N MET A 54 14.56 -12.72 -4.66
CA MET A 54 15.52 -11.78 -5.23
C MET A 54 16.90 -12.47 -5.37
N PRO A 55 17.52 -12.47 -6.56
CA PRO A 55 18.83 -13.08 -6.74
C PRO A 55 19.90 -12.32 -5.94
N SER A 56 20.88 -13.06 -5.41
CA SER A 56 22.00 -12.51 -4.63
C SER A 56 21.60 -11.80 -3.34
N ILE A 57 20.36 -11.98 -2.86
CA ILE A 57 19.87 -11.39 -1.62
C ILE A 57 20.52 -12.06 -0.41
N ARG A 58 20.93 -11.25 0.56
CA ARG A 58 21.45 -11.69 1.86
C ARG A 58 20.68 -11.02 2.96
N ILE A 59 20.31 -11.82 3.95
CA ILE A 59 19.56 -11.36 5.13
C ILE A 59 20.34 -11.81 6.37
N GLU A 60 20.64 -10.85 7.24
CA GLU A 60 21.18 -11.10 8.57
C GLU A 60 20.15 -10.67 9.61
N GLU A 61 19.26 -11.60 9.97
CA GLU A 61 18.09 -11.35 10.84
C GLU A 61 18.49 -10.71 12.18
N LYS A 62 19.55 -11.21 12.83
CA LYS A 62 19.99 -10.70 14.14
C LYS A 62 20.43 -9.24 14.12
N LYS A 63 20.87 -8.74 12.96
CA LYS A 63 21.28 -7.34 12.78
C LYS A 63 20.24 -6.54 12.01
N GLU A 64 19.11 -7.15 11.63
CA GLU A 64 18.08 -6.55 10.79
C GLU A 64 18.68 -5.94 9.50
N LYS A 65 19.59 -6.67 8.87
CA LYS A 65 20.25 -6.24 7.63
C LYS A 65 19.81 -7.06 6.44
N ILE A 66 19.68 -6.37 5.32
CA ILE A 66 19.43 -6.95 4.01
C ILE A 66 20.27 -6.23 2.95
N TRP A 67 20.89 -6.97 2.03
CA TRP A 67 21.64 -6.40 0.91
C TRP A 67 21.72 -7.36 -0.27
N VAL A 68 22.04 -6.84 -1.45
CA VAL A 68 22.31 -7.62 -2.66
C VAL A 68 23.83 -7.71 -2.88
N GLU A 69 24.36 -8.91 -3.03
CA GLU A 69 25.76 -9.11 -3.43
C GLU A 69 25.94 -8.81 -4.93
N LYS A 70 26.96 -8.01 -5.27
CA LYS A 70 27.45 -7.89 -6.64
C LYS A 70 28.28 -9.13 -6.95
N GLU A 71 28.25 -9.64 -8.18
CA GLU A 71 29.10 -10.76 -8.64
C GLU A 71 28.58 -12.19 -8.38
N ARG A 72 27.29 -12.46 -8.63
CA ARG A 72 26.78 -13.84 -8.76
C ARG A 72 25.94 -14.07 -10.01
N SER A 73 26.65 -14.30 -11.13
CA SER A 73 26.04 -14.58 -12.43
C SER A 73 25.08 -15.76 -12.42
N ASP A 74 25.38 -16.79 -11.62
CA ASP A 74 24.58 -18.03 -11.62
C ASP A 74 23.20 -17.83 -10.99
N GLU A 75 23.11 -17.10 -9.87
CA GLU A 75 21.83 -16.76 -9.23
C GLU A 75 20.97 -15.84 -10.12
N LEU A 76 21.60 -14.93 -10.87
CA LEU A 76 20.92 -14.09 -11.87
C LEU A 76 20.41 -14.94 -13.05
N MET A 77 21.24 -15.86 -13.55
CA MET A 77 20.85 -16.76 -14.64
C MET A 77 19.68 -17.65 -14.23
N ASP A 78 19.70 -18.19 -13.01
CA ASP A 78 18.59 -18.96 -12.45
C ASP A 78 17.30 -18.15 -12.33
N PHE A 79 17.40 -16.88 -11.95
CA PHE A 79 16.25 -15.97 -11.93
C PHE A 79 15.65 -15.80 -13.34
N TYR A 80 16.49 -15.48 -14.34
CA TYR A 80 16.02 -15.31 -15.71
C TYR A 80 15.46 -16.60 -16.32
N ASN A 81 16.01 -17.77 -15.97
CA ASN A 81 15.49 -19.06 -16.43
C ASN A 81 14.11 -19.39 -15.83
N LYS A 82 13.82 -18.92 -14.62
CA LYS A 82 12.50 -19.08 -13.98
C LYS A 82 11.49 -18.03 -14.45
N TYR A 83 11.97 -16.84 -14.78
CA TYR A 83 11.12 -15.71 -15.09
C TYR A 83 10.32 -15.93 -16.38
N SER A 84 9.03 -15.63 -16.31
CA SER A 84 8.15 -15.44 -17.45
C SER A 84 7.08 -14.41 -17.07
N GLU A 85 6.34 -13.89 -18.05
CA GLU A 85 5.25 -12.94 -17.76
C GLU A 85 4.13 -13.54 -16.90
N GLU A 86 3.99 -14.87 -16.91
CA GLU A 86 3.02 -15.61 -16.09
C GLU A 86 3.62 -16.16 -14.80
N TRP A 87 4.93 -16.00 -14.59
CA TRP A 87 5.59 -16.52 -13.39
C TRP A 87 5.05 -15.83 -12.14
N VAL A 88 4.75 -16.66 -11.14
CA VAL A 88 4.37 -16.26 -9.79
C VAL A 88 5.47 -16.66 -8.83
N SER A 89 5.81 -15.73 -7.94
CA SER A 89 6.74 -15.96 -6.85
C SER A 89 5.97 -15.84 -5.54
N PRO A 90 5.59 -16.95 -4.90
CA PRO A 90 4.92 -16.91 -3.61
C PRO A 90 5.78 -16.18 -2.56
N ILE A 91 5.12 -15.52 -1.60
CA ILE A 91 5.78 -15.13 -0.35
C ILE A 91 5.48 -16.23 0.66
N SER A 92 6.49 -16.89 1.20
CA SER A 92 6.34 -18.02 2.11
C SER A 92 5.70 -17.60 3.44
N GLU A 93 5.14 -18.57 4.17
CA GLU A 93 4.51 -18.31 5.49
C GLU A 93 5.50 -17.71 6.51
N GLY A 94 6.80 -17.93 6.32
CA GLY A 94 7.85 -17.31 7.14
C GLY A 94 8.03 -15.81 6.90
N TYR A 95 7.66 -15.31 5.72
CA TYR A 95 7.75 -13.91 5.31
C TYR A 95 6.40 -13.18 5.33
N ALA A 96 5.28 -13.90 5.35
CA ALA A 96 3.94 -13.31 5.33
C ALA A 96 2.93 -14.11 6.16
N LYS A 97 3.19 -14.35 7.45
CA LYS A 97 2.31 -15.18 8.29
C LYS A 97 0.87 -14.66 8.34
N GLY A 98 0.71 -13.34 8.20
CA GLY A 98 -0.59 -12.67 8.12
C GLY A 98 -1.50 -13.19 7.01
N ILE A 99 -1.05 -13.27 5.75
CA ILE A 99 -1.92 -13.69 4.62
C ILE A 99 -2.34 -15.16 4.71
N TYR A 100 -1.45 -16.04 5.16
CA TYR A 100 -1.78 -17.45 5.37
C TYR A 100 -2.81 -17.64 6.49
N THR A 101 -2.66 -16.90 7.59
CA THR A 101 -3.64 -16.91 8.68
C THR A 101 -4.97 -16.32 8.23
N PHE A 102 -4.93 -15.24 7.47
CA PHE A 102 -6.10 -14.57 6.90
C PHE A 102 -6.93 -15.51 6.02
N MET A 103 -6.29 -16.23 5.08
CA MET A 103 -6.95 -17.24 4.24
C MET A 103 -7.51 -18.41 5.06
N ARG A 104 -6.77 -18.88 6.07
CA ARG A 104 -7.22 -19.96 6.97
C ARG A 104 -8.48 -19.58 7.76
N ILE A 105 -8.63 -18.31 8.15
CA ILE A 105 -9.83 -17.80 8.83
C ILE A 105 -11.00 -17.64 7.87
N LEU A 106 -10.75 -17.18 6.64
CA LEU A 106 -11.79 -17.05 5.61
C LEU A 106 -12.41 -18.41 5.25
N LYS A 107 -11.61 -19.47 5.13
CA LYS A 107 -12.04 -20.83 4.75
C LYS A 107 -12.80 -20.84 3.41
N ASP A 108 -14.13 -20.92 3.45
CA ASP A 108 -14.98 -20.90 2.25
C ASP A 108 -15.83 -19.62 2.16
N LYS A 109 -15.61 -18.66 3.07
CA LYS A 109 -16.34 -17.38 3.07
C LYS A 109 -15.84 -16.53 1.91
N LYS A 110 -16.79 -16.08 1.08
CA LYS A 110 -16.55 -15.13 0.01
C LYS A 110 -16.99 -13.73 0.41
N THR A 111 -16.13 -12.74 0.21
CA THR A 111 -16.43 -11.32 0.42
C THR A 111 -16.57 -10.59 -0.93
N SER A 112 -17.16 -9.40 -0.93
CA SER A 112 -17.25 -8.58 -2.15
C SER A 112 -15.87 -8.05 -2.58
N PHE A 113 -15.07 -7.64 -1.60
CA PHE A 113 -13.72 -7.14 -1.82
C PHE A 113 -12.76 -7.73 -0.78
N LEU A 114 -11.52 -7.97 -1.21
CA LEU A 114 -10.35 -8.12 -0.35
C LEU A 114 -9.24 -7.20 -0.83
N LYS A 115 -8.40 -6.75 0.09
CA LYS A 115 -7.28 -5.88 -0.22
C LYS A 115 -5.94 -6.53 0.15
N GLY A 116 -5.02 -6.52 -0.81
CA GLY A 116 -3.61 -6.83 -0.60
C GLY A 116 -2.75 -5.58 -0.80
N GLN A 117 -1.45 -5.77 -0.67
CA GLN A 117 -0.49 -4.70 -0.83
C GLN A 117 0.86 -5.24 -1.32
N VAL A 118 1.61 -4.38 -1.99
CA VAL A 118 2.97 -4.65 -2.45
C VAL A 118 3.80 -3.39 -2.23
N THR A 119 5.03 -3.56 -1.76
CA THR A 119 5.97 -2.43 -1.68
C THR A 119 6.18 -1.85 -3.07
N GLY A 120 6.09 -0.53 -3.19
CA GLY A 120 6.31 0.15 -4.45
C GLY A 120 7.73 0.00 -4.98
N PRO A 121 7.92 -0.01 -6.31
CA PRO A 121 9.22 -0.27 -6.93
C PRO A 121 10.30 0.74 -6.52
N LEU A 122 9.94 1.98 -6.21
CA LEU A 122 10.91 3.00 -5.77
C LEU A 122 11.36 2.71 -4.35
N THR A 123 10.41 2.51 -3.44
CA THR A 123 10.67 2.20 -2.02
C THR A 123 11.46 0.93 -1.90
N PHE A 124 11.12 -0.09 -2.69
CA PHE A 124 11.87 -1.34 -2.73
C PHE A 124 13.32 -1.12 -3.17
N SER A 125 13.52 -0.55 -4.35
CA SER A 125 14.87 -0.44 -4.95
C SER A 125 15.74 0.67 -4.34
N LEU A 126 15.15 1.72 -3.75
CA LEU A 126 15.89 2.76 -3.02
C LEU A 126 16.17 2.35 -1.57
N GLY A 127 15.31 1.51 -0.98
CA GLY A 127 15.48 0.95 0.36
C GLY A 127 16.46 -0.22 0.41
N LEU A 128 16.47 -1.05 -0.63
CA LEU A 128 17.42 -2.16 -0.78
C LEU A 128 18.77 -1.65 -1.28
N LYS A 129 19.85 -2.08 -0.65
CA LYS A 129 21.21 -1.66 -0.96
C LYS A 129 22.06 -2.83 -1.42
N ASP A 130 23.08 -2.53 -2.21
CA ASP A 130 24.12 -3.48 -2.55
C ASP A 130 25.20 -3.59 -1.45
N SER A 131 26.19 -4.47 -1.67
CA SER A 131 27.34 -4.67 -0.77
C SER A 131 28.19 -3.42 -0.51
N ASP A 132 28.13 -2.39 -1.37
CA ASP A 132 28.81 -1.11 -1.19
C ASP A 132 27.91 -0.06 -0.51
N GLY A 133 26.69 -0.44 -0.14
CA GLY A 133 25.71 0.44 0.46
C GLY A 133 25.02 1.38 -0.54
N LYS A 134 25.17 1.18 -1.85
CA LYS A 134 24.47 1.97 -2.86
C LYS A 134 23.06 1.39 -3.08
N PRO A 135 22.03 2.24 -3.23
CA PRO A 135 20.69 1.77 -3.51
C PRO A 135 20.61 0.98 -4.83
N VAL A 136 19.87 -0.13 -4.81
CA VAL A 136 19.63 -1.00 -5.97
C VAL A 136 19.03 -0.23 -7.14
N PHE A 137 18.24 0.82 -6.87
CA PHE A 137 17.65 1.69 -7.89
C PHE A 137 18.67 2.22 -8.91
N PHE A 138 19.93 2.46 -8.52
CA PHE A 138 20.93 3.00 -9.43
C PHE A 138 21.64 1.95 -10.30
N ASN A 139 21.33 0.67 -10.09
CA ASN A 139 21.72 -0.43 -10.98
C ASN A 139 20.51 -0.82 -11.83
N GLU A 140 20.59 -0.57 -13.15
CA GLU A 140 19.48 -0.82 -14.08
C GLU A 140 19.01 -2.28 -14.08
N GLU A 141 19.94 -3.24 -14.09
CA GLU A 141 19.61 -4.66 -14.08
C GLU A 141 18.88 -5.05 -12.79
N LEU A 142 19.42 -4.66 -11.62
CA LEU A 142 18.79 -4.97 -10.34
C LEU A 142 17.46 -4.23 -10.14
N ARG A 143 17.30 -3.04 -10.73
CA ARG A 143 16.04 -2.30 -10.74
C ARG A 143 14.97 -3.02 -11.56
N GLU A 144 15.32 -3.55 -12.73
CA GLU A 144 14.39 -4.36 -13.53
C GLU A 144 14.04 -5.67 -12.84
N ILE A 145 15.02 -6.38 -12.27
CA ILE A 145 14.79 -7.61 -11.49
C ILE A 145 13.84 -7.33 -10.31
N SER A 146 14.03 -6.21 -9.62
CA SER A 146 13.13 -5.79 -8.53
C SER A 146 11.70 -5.63 -9.04
N LEU A 147 11.50 -4.96 -10.18
CA LEU A 147 10.18 -4.79 -10.77
C LEU A 147 9.57 -6.13 -11.23
N MET A 148 10.36 -7.00 -11.85
CA MET A 148 9.96 -8.35 -12.26
C MET A 148 9.46 -9.18 -11.06
N LEU A 149 10.20 -9.14 -9.95
CA LEU A 149 9.83 -9.82 -8.71
C LEU A 149 8.55 -9.24 -8.10
N LEU A 150 8.43 -7.92 -7.99
CA LEU A 150 7.22 -7.30 -7.44
C LEU A 150 5.97 -7.62 -8.29
N LYS A 151 6.09 -7.63 -9.62
CA LYS A 151 5.01 -8.05 -10.53
C LYS A 151 4.58 -9.51 -10.28
N SER A 152 5.53 -10.42 -10.02
CA SER A 152 5.20 -11.82 -9.71
C SER A 152 4.59 -11.99 -8.32
N LYS A 153 4.96 -11.17 -7.32
CA LYS A 153 4.29 -11.11 -6.00
C LYS A 153 2.85 -10.61 -6.11
N VAL A 154 2.58 -9.63 -6.98
CA VAL A 154 1.22 -9.16 -7.27
C VAL A 154 0.35 -10.28 -7.82
N ARG A 155 0.84 -10.97 -8.86
CA ARG A 155 0.12 -12.10 -9.48
C ARG A 155 -0.21 -13.17 -8.45
N TRP A 156 0.78 -13.57 -7.64
CA TRP A 156 0.57 -14.54 -6.57
C TRP A 156 -0.53 -14.11 -5.58
N GLN A 157 -0.48 -12.86 -5.08
CA GLN A 157 -1.52 -12.36 -4.17
C GLN A 157 -2.92 -12.44 -4.79
N VAL A 158 -3.03 -12.07 -6.07
CA VAL A 158 -4.31 -12.13 -6.77
C VAL A 158 -4.79 -13.58 -6.91
N GLU A 159 -3.92 -14.51 -7.28
CA GLU A 159 -4.26 -15.93 -7.39
C GLU A 159 -4.75 -16.53 -6.08
N VAL A 160 -4.05 -16.28 -4.96
CA VAL A 160 -4.41 -16.89 -3.68
C VAL A 160 -5.64 -16.23 -3.03
N LEU A 161 -5.91 -14.95 -3.30
CA LEU A 161 -7.07 -14.25 -2.73
C LEU A 161 -8.36 -14.43 -3.57
N LYS A 162 -8.24 -14.76 -4.86
CA LYS A 162 -9.37 -14.86 -5.80
C LYS A 162 -10.47 -15.86 -5.39
N PRO A 163 -10.17 -17.00 -4.74
CA PRO A 163 -11.20 -17.89 -4.23
C PRO A 163 -12.11 -17.23 -3.17
N PHE A 164 -11.61 -16.23 -2.46
CA PHE A 164 -12.26 -15.63 -1.29
C PHE A 164 -12.92 -14.27 -1.54
N ALA A 165 -12.75 -13.69 -2.73
CA ALA A 165 -13.30 -12.37 -3.06
C ALA A 165 -13.90 -12.33 -4.47
N GLU A 166 -14.91 -11.48 -4.67
CA GLU A 166 -15.35 -11.14 -6.03
C GLU A 166 -14.37 -10.21 -6.73
N ASN A 167 -13.78 -9.27 -5.98
CA ASN A 167 -12.84 -8.27 -6.48
C ASN A 167 -11.65 -8.17 -5.53
N ILE A 168 -10.46 -7.97 -6.09
CA ILE A 168 -9.23 -7.79 -5.31
C ILE A 168 -8.67 -6.41 -5.59
N ILE A 169 -8.28 -5.71 -4.54
CA ILE A 169 -7.54 -4.46 -4.61
C ILE A 169 -6.09 -4.77 -4.23
N ILE A 170 -5.11 -4.26 -4.96
CA ILE A 170 -3.71 -4.30 -4.54
C ILE A 170 -3.21 -2.87 -4.43
N PHE A 171 -2.79 -2.47 -3.23
CA PHE A 171 -2.14 -1.19 -3.02
C PHE A 171 -0.64 -1.29 -3.27
N ILE A 172 -0.12 -0.35 -4.05
CA ILE A 172 1.31 -0.08 -4.19
C ILE A 172 1.68 0.86 -3.03
N ASP A 173 2.42 0.37 -2.05
CA ASP A 173 2.83 1.18 -0.90
C ASP A 173 4.14 1.89 -1.22
N GLU A 174 4.07 3.18 -1.52
CA GLU A 174 5.18 3.95 -2.08
C GLU A 174 5.49 5.21 -1.24
N PRO A 175 5.92 5.06 0.04
CA PRO A 175 6.18 6.19 0.94
C PRO A 175 7.30 7.13 0.45
N ILE A 176 8.28 6.63 -0.34
CA ILE A 176 9.37 7.47 -0.87
C ILE A 176 8.89 8.58 -1.80
N LEU A 177 7.69 8.47 -2.41
CA LEU A 177 7.13 9.54 -3.25
C LEU A 177 7.07 10.88 -2.52
N SER A 178 6.85 10.88 -1.21
CA SER A 178 6.83 12.09 -0.38
C SER A 178 8.20 12.76 -0.18
N ALA A 179 9.28 12.03 -0.47
CA ALA A 179 10.66 12.48 -0.29
C ALA A 179 11.39 12.74 -1.62
N LEU A 180 10.77 12.45 -2.77
CA LEU A 180 11.34 12.76 -4.08
C LEU A 180 11.62 14.27 -4.21
N GLY A 181 12.75 14.62 -4.81
CA GLY A 181 13.23 16.00 -4.90
C GLY A 181 14.01 16.49 -3.68
N SER A 182 14.07 15.72 -2.59
CA SER A 182 15.02 15.98 -1.50
C SER A 182 16.47 15.64 -1.91
N THR A 183 17.44 16.15 -1.16
CA THR A 183 18.87 15.94 -1.43
C THR A 183 19.26 14.46 -1.49
N SER A 184 18.57 13.61 -0.73
CA SER A 184 18.76 12.16 -0.71
C SER A 184 18.37 11.45 -2.02
N TYR A 185 17.56 12.09 -2.88
CA TYR A 185 16.98 11.46 -4.08
C TYR A 185 17.13 12.29 -5.36
N ILE A 186 18.07 13.24 -5.41
CA ILE A 186 18.32 14.10 -6.60
C ILE A 186 18.60 13.27 -7.88
N GLY A 187 19.17 12.08 -7.75
CA GLY A 187 19.48 11.20 -8.87
C GLY A 187 18.29 10.38 -9.42
N VAL A 188 17.10 10.49 -8.83
CA VAL A 188 15.91 9.72 -9.23
C VAL A 188 15.21 10.43 -10.38
N ASN A 189 15.18 9.80 -11.56
CA ASN A 189 14.53 10.34 -12.76
C ASN A 189 13.00 10.17 -12.68
N SER A 190 12.24 11.26 -12.87
CA SER A 190 10.77 11.24 -12.88
C SER A 190 10.14 10.41 -14.00
N GLU A 191 10.77 10.32 -15.17
CA GLU A 191 10.30 9.48 -16.28
C GLU A 191 10.41 8.01 -15.93
N GLU A 192 11.55 7.61 -15.37
CA GLU A 192 11.77 6.24 -14.91
C GLU A 192 10.84 5.89 -13.74
N THR A 193 10.67 6.83 -12.81
CA THR A 193 9.72 6.73 -11.69
C THR A 193 8.31 6.44 -12.21
N LEU A 194 7.86 7.21 -13.20
CA LEU A 194 6.55 7.02 -13.81
C LEU A 194 6.45 5.68 -14.56
N ARG A 195 7.50 5.25 -15.26
CA ARG A 195 7.54 3.94 -15.94
C ARG A 195 7.35 2.80 -14.95
N LEU A 196 8.15 2.76 -13.88
CA LEU A 196 8.09 1.72 -12.85
C LEU A 196 6.69 1.63 -12.22
N LEU A 197 6.10 2.77 -11.85
CA LEU A 197 4.76 2.81 -11.25
C LEU A 197 3.67 2.38 -12.24
N LYS A 198 3.76 2.78 -13.51
CA LYS A 198 2.83 2.32 -14.55
C LYS A 198 2.91 0.81 -14.74
N GLU A 199 4.11 0.25 -14.79
CA GLU A 199 4.28 -1.19 -15.02
C GLU A 199 3.73 -2.05 -13.88
N ILE A 200 3.95 -1.65 -12.62
CA ILE A 200 3.36 -2.40 -11.49
C ILE A 200 1.84 -2.21 -11.42
N SER A 201 1.32 -1.03 -11.73
CA SER A 201 -0.12 -0.75 -11.83
C SER A 201 -0.78 -1.57 -12.94
N ASP A 202 -0.15 -1.63 -14.12
CA ASP A 202 -0.62 -2.43 -15.24
C ASP A 202 -0.54 -3.94 -14.91
N ALA A 203 0.49 -4.40 -14.19
CA ALA A 203 0.57 -5.79 -13.72
C ALA A 203 -0.58 -6.18 -12.77
N ILE A 204 -0.97 -5.29 -11.85
CA ILE A 204 -2.15 -5.49 -10.99
C ILE A 204 -3.41 -5.62 -11.85
N ARG A 205 -3.59 -4.72 -12.82
CA ARG A 205 -4.74 -4.70 -13.73
C ARG A 205 -4.82 -5.96 -14.58
N TYR A 206 -3.71 -6.37 -15.20
CA TYR A 206 -3.66 -7.58 -16.04
C TYR A 206 -3.87 -8.87 -15.24
N SER A 207 -3.55 -8.87 -13.94
CA SER A 207 -3.88 -9.97 -13.03
C SER A 207 -5.38 -10.05 -12.70
N GLY A 208 -6.18 -9.04 -13.10
CA GLY A 208 -7.61 -8.97 -12.81
C GLY A 208 -7.94 -8.30 -11.48
N ALA A 209 -7.02 -7.52 -10.92
CA ALA A 209 -7.21 -6.75 -9.69
C ALA A 209 -7.25 -5.24 -9.96
N ILE A 210 -7.68 -4.48 -8.95
CA ILE A 210 -7.82 -3.03 -9.00
C ILE A 210 -6.56 -2.40 -8.41
N PRO A 211 -5.76 -1.65 -9.19
CA PRO A 211 -4.58 -0.98 -8.69
C PRO A 211 -4.95 0.20 -7.80
N GLY A 212 -4.43 0.21 -6.58
CA GLY A 212 -4.37 1.40 -5.74
C GLY A 212 -2.93 1.77 -5.43
N ILE A 213 -2.71 2.98 -4.94
CA ILE A 213 -1.42 3.43 -4.44
C ILE A 213 -1.62 4.17 -3.13
N HIS A 214 -0.72 3.91 -2.19
CA HIS A 214 -0.68 4.60 -0.91
C HIS A 214 0.61 5.41 -0.78
N CYS A 215 0.47 6.69 -0.47
CA CYS A 215 1.59 7.56 -0.15
C CYS A 215 1.26 8.40 1.11
N CYS A 216 2.08 8.25 2.15
CA CYS A 216 1.98 9.09 3.35
C CYS A 216 2.63 10.45 3.05
N GLY A 217 1.83 11.50 2.80
CA GLY A 217 2.32 12.88 2.71
C GLY A 217 2.24 13.55 1.33
N ASN A 218 3.12 14.54 1.11
CA ASN A 218 3.14 15.40 -0.08
C ASN A 218 3.84 14.71 -1.26
N ALA A 219 3.07 14.03 -2.11
CA ALA A 219 3.58 13.43 -3.35
C ALA A 219 3.45 14.38 -4.55
N ASP A 220 4.19 14.10 -5.63
CA ASP A 220 3.83 14.59 -6.96
C ASP A 220 2.54 13.88 -7.43
N TRP A 221 1.40 14.49 -7.15
CA TRP A 221 0.09 13.91 -7.47
C TRP A 221 -0.14 13.75 -8.97
N GLN A 222 0.49 14.56 -9.82
CA GLN A 222 0.41 14.35 -11.28
C GLN A 222 1.09 13.05 -11.68
N LEU A 223 2.26 12.76 -11.11
CA LEU A 223 2.98 11.51 -11.34
C LEU A 223 2.15 10.32 -10.86
N VAL A 224 1.55 10.42 -9.67
CA VAL A 224 0.65 9.41 -9.10
C VAL A 224 -0.54 9.15 -10.01
N ILE A 225 -1.27 10.18 -10.45
CA ILE A 225 -2.44 10.03 -11.32
C ILE A 225 -2.03 9.42 -12.68
N LYS A 226 -0.90 9.87 -13.25
CA LYS A 226 -0.37 9.34 -14.51
C LYS A 226 0.10 7.88 -14.41
N SER A 227 0.27 7.32 -13.22
CA SER A 227 0.60 5.89 -13.02
C SER A 227 -0.57 4.93 -13.29
N ARG A 228 -1.74 5.45 -13.67
CA ARG A 228 -2.94 4.66 -14.06
C ARG A 228 -3.50 3.80 -12.94
N VAL A 229 -3.31 4.20 -11.69
CA VAL A 229 -4.00 3.61 -10.54
C VAL A 229 -5.50 3.97 -10.60
N ASN A 230 -6.34 3.17 -9.94
CA ASN A 230 -7.76 3.44 -9.78
C ASN A 230 -8.10 3.99 -8.39
N ILE A 231 -7.21 3.82 -7.40
CA ILE A 231 -7.45 4.27 -6.03
C ILE A 231 -6.20 5.03 -5.55
N ILE A 232 -6.37 6.26 -5.08
CA ILE A 232 -5.30 7.04 -4.45
C ILE A 232 -5.58 7.12 -2.95
N SER A 233 -4.71 6.51 -2.14
CA SER A 233 -4.73 6.58 -0.69
C SER A 233 -3.71 7.59 -0.19
N PHE A 234 -4.17 8.56 0.57
CA PHE A 234 -3.37 9.68 1.04
C PHE A 234 -3.72 10.07 2.48
N ASP A 235 -2.78 10.71 3.17
CA ASP A 235 -3.00 11.27 4.49
C ASP A 235 -3.81 12.57 4.40
N ALA A 236 -5.13 12.45 4.37
CA ALA A 236 -6.03 13.59 4.37
C ALA A 236 -6.02 14.35 5.70
N TYR A 237 -5.66 13.69 6.80
CA TYR A 237 -5.57 14.32 8.10
C TYR A 237 -4.49 15.40 8.12
N GLY A 238 -3.29 15.07 7.64
CA GLY A 238 -2.14 15.99 7.61
C GLY A 238 -2.00 16.81 6.32
N TYR A 239 -2.43 16.27 5.18
CA TYR A 239 -1.97 16.73 3.86
C TYR A 239 -3.09 16.98 2.84
N ILE A 240 -4.33 17.20 3.26
CA ILE A 240 -5.45 17.53 2.35
C ILE A 240 -5.15 18.72 1.43
N ASP A 241 -4.34 19.65 1.90
CA ASP A 241 -3.94 20.86 1.18
C ASP A 241 -3.16 20.55 -0.11
N THR A 242 -2.44 19.43 -0.13
CA THR A 242 -1.62 19.02 -1.28
C THR A 242 -2.49 18.62 -2.48
N ILE A 243 -3.67 18.04 -2.25
CA ILE A 243 -4.66 17.72 -3.30
C ILE A 243 -5.24 19.00 -3.89
N SER A 244 -5.44 20.03 -3.06
CA SER A 244 -5.99 21.31 -3.51
C SER A 244 -5.08 22.05 -4.51
N LEU A 245 -3.84 21.60 -4.67
CA LEU A 245 -2.88 22.14 -5.65
C LEU A 245 -3.10 21.58 -7.07
N TYR A 246 -3.81 20.46 -7.22
CA TYR A 246 -4.03 19.76 -8.49
C TYR A 246 -5.54 19.52 -8.78
N PRO A 247 -6.38 20.57 -8.71
CA PRO A 247 -7.84 20.41 -8.74
C PRO A 247 -8.37 19.79 -10.04
N LEU A 248 -7.76 20.11 -11.19
CA LEU A 248 -8.21 19.59 -12.49
C LEU A 248 -7.87 18.11 -12.61
N GLU A 249 -6.65 17.73 -12.23
CA GLU A 249 -6.17 16.37 -12.31
C GLU A 249 -6.98 15.43 -11.41
N PHE A 250 -7.32 15.86 -10.19
CA PHE A 250 -8.19 15.08 -9.31
C PHE A 250 -9.65 15.06 -9.78
N THR A 251 -10.15 16.14 -10.39
CA THR A 251 -11.50 16.15 -10.97
C THR A 251 -11.60 15.13 -12.11
N ASP A 252 -10.63 15.13 -13.02
CA ASP A 252 -10.61 14.21 -14.16
C ASP A 252 -10.40 12.76 -13.70
N PHE A 253 -9.49 12.54 -12.74
CA PHE A 253 -9.32 11.22 -12.11
C PHE A 253 -10.63 10.66 -11.54
N LEU A 254 -11.42 11.49 -10.85
CA LEU A 254 -12.71 11.07 -10.32
C LEU A 254 -13.74 10.84 -11.44
N LYS A 255 -13.81 11.70 -12.47
CA LYS A 255 -14.71 11.49 -13.61
C LYS A 255 -14.41 10.19 -14.37
N ASP A 256 -13.15 9.77 -14.40
CA ASP A 256 -12.70 8.50 -14.97
C ASP A 256 -12.96 7.28 -14.06
N GLY A 257 -13.69 7.48 -12.94
CA GLY A 257 -14.08 6.42 -12.00
C GLY A 257 -13.02 6.09 -10.95
N GLY A 258 -12.04 6.95 -10.75
CA GLY A 258 -11.03 6.81 -9.69
C GLY A 258 -11.61 7.04 -8.29
N TYR A 259 -11.00 6.47 -7.25
CA TYR A 259 -11.44 6.61 -5.87
C TYR A 259 -10.36 7.23 -4.99
N LEU A 260 -10.77 7.99 -3.98
CA LEU A 260 -9.90 8.57 -2.98
C LEU A 260 -10.05 7.83 -1.65
N ALA A 261 -9.00 7.12 -1.23
CA ALA A 261 -8.90 6.56 0.11
C ALA A 261 -8.44 7.64 1.09
N TRP A 262 -9.42 8.22 1.78
CA TRP A 262 -9.31 9.36 2.65
C TRP A 262 -8.79 8.95 4.03
N GLY A 263 -7.49 9.16 4.25
CA GLY A 263 -6.82 8.95 5.53
C GLY A 263 -7.28 9.96 6.58
N ILE A 264 -8.43 9.70 7.22
CA ILE A 264 -9.09 10.63 8.15
C ILE A 264 -8.66 10.41 9.60
N ILE A 265 -8.29 9.19 9.99
CA ILE A 265 -7.90 8.89 11.37
C ILE A 265 -6.37 8.97 11.49
N PRO A 266 -5.82 9.89 12.30
CA PRO A 266 -4.38 10.05 12.41
C PRO A 266 -3.73 8.83 13.04
N THR A 267 -2.54 8.50 12.57
CA THR A 267 -1.68 7.44 13.12
C THR A 267 -0.45 8.00 13.84
N THR A 268 -0.54 9.24 14.29
CA THR A 268 0.47 9.99 15.06
C THR A 268 -0.06 10.28 16.47
N ASP A 269 0.72 10.95 17.32
CA ASP A 269 0.30 11.37 18.67
C ASP A 269 -0.97 12.25 18.68
N SER A 270 -1.30 12.90 17.55
CA SER A 270 -2.54 13.66 17.37
C SER A 270 -3.81 12.84 17.64
N LEU A 271 -3.73 11.49 17.55
CA LEU A 271 -4.81 10.58 17.94
C LEU A 271 -5.34 10.82 19.37
N LYS A 272 -4.52 11.34 20.28
CA LYS A 272 -4.93 11.61 21.68
C LYS A 272 -5.99 12.72 21.77
N GLU A 273 -6.00 13.64 20.82
CA GLU A 273 -6.87 14.81 20.79
C GLU A 273 -8.14 14.58 19.97
N GLU A 274 -8.21 13.49 19.21
CA GLU A 274 -9.31 13.21 18.29
C GLU A 274 -10.45 12.40 18.92
N ASN A 275 -11.67 12.81 18.55
CA ASN A 275 -12.92 12.08 18.76
C ASN A 275 -13.78 12.16 17.47
N VAL A 276 -14.97 11.55 17.49
CA VAL A 276 -15.81 11.47 16.29
C VAL A 276 -16.27 12.85 15.80
N ASP A 277 -16.58 13.77 16.71
CA ASP A 277 -17.07 15.11 16.35
C ASP A 277 -15.95 15.95 15.73
N SER A 278 -14.73 15.89 16.28
CA SER A 278 -13.57 16.59 15.71
C SER A 278 -13.21 16.05 14.33
N LEU A 279 -13.26 14.73 14.14
CA LEU A 279 -13.05 14.07 12.85
C LEU A 279 -14.14 14.45 11.83
N LYS A 280 -15.41 14.52 12.25
CA LYS A 280 -16.53 14.95 11.38
C LYS A 280 -16.36 16.38 10.92
N LYS A 281 -16.00 17.28 11.83
CA LYS A 281 -15.68 18.66 11.48
C LYS A 281 -14.53 18.74 10.48
N ARG A 282 -13.43 18.02 10.73
CA ARG A 282 -12.26 17.98 9.83
C ARG A 282 -12.62 17.43 8.45
N PHE A 283 -13.41 16.35 8.39
CA PHE A 283 -13.88 15.78 7.14
C PHE A 283 -14.73 16.77 6.35
N GLN A 284 -15.70 17.42 6.99
CA GLN A 284 -16.56 18.43 6.37
C GLN A 284 -15.74 19.63 5.86
N GLU A 285 -14.74 20.07 6.62
CA GLU A 285 -13.83 21.15 6.19
C GLU A 285 -12.99 20.73 4.97
N GLY A 286 -12.48 19.50 4.96
CA GLY A 286 -11.73 18.94 3.83
C GLY A 286 -12.59 18.78 2.58
N VAL A 287 -13.79 18.22 2.71
CA VAL A 287 -14.79 18.12 1.63
C VAL A 287 -15.09 19.52 1.10
N LYS A 288 -15.49 20.47 1.97
CA LYS A 288 -15.78 21.85 1.58
C LYS A 288 -14.62 22.52 0.84
N LYS A 289 -13.37 22.19 1.20
CA LYS A 289 -12.18 22.73 0.53
C LYS A 289 -12.05 22.18 -0.88
N LEU A 290 -12.19 20.86 -1.06
CA LEU A 290 -12.11 20.23 -2.38
C LEU A 290 -13.34 20.51 -3.24
N SER A 291 -14.53 20.64 -2.64
CA SER A 291 -15.79 20.99 -3.30
C SER A 291 -15.78 22.36 -4.01
N LYS A 292 -14.79 23.21 -3.73
CA LYS A 292 -14.57 24.47 -4.48
C LYS A 292 -14.15 24.22 -5.92
N PHE A 293 -13.61 23.04 -6.21
CA PHE A 293 -13.03 22.71 -7.51
C PHE A 293 -13.57 21.39 -8.08
N ILE A 294 -13.93 20.44 -7.22
CA ILE A 294 -14.50 19.13 -7.56
C ILE A 294 -15.99 19.15 -7.23
N PRO A 295 -16.91 18.65 -8.08
CA PRO A 295 -18.31 18.49 -7.70
C PRO A 295 -18.46 17.64 -6.43
N GLU A 296 -19.20 18.15 -5.45
CA GLU A 296 -19.30 17.52 -4.12
C GLU A 296 -19.94 16.12 -4.17
N ASP A 297 -20.96 15.95 -5.01
CA ASP A 297 -21.62 14.68 -5.27
C ASP A 297 -20.68 13.63 -5.86
N LEU A 298 -19.84 14.05 -6.82
CA LEU A 298 -18.80 13.20 -7.40
C LEU A 298 -17.75 12.82 -6.34
N LEU A 299 -17.29 13.80 -5.56
CA LEU A 299 -16.30 13.56 -4.51
C LEU A 299 -16.82 12.57 -3.46
N LEU A 300 -18.01 12.82 -2.90
CA LEU A 300 -18.58 11.99 -1.82
C LEU A 300 -18.93 10.58 -2.29
N SER A 301 -19.30 10.39 -3.56
CA SER A 301 -19.61 9.07 -4.10
C SER A 301 -18.39 8.17 -4.31
N GLN A 302 -17.18 8.74 -4.31
CA GLN A 302 -15.92 8.06 -4.66
C GLN A 302 -14.85 8.12 -3.55
N ILE A 303 -15.28 8.18 -2.29
CA ILE A 303 -14.40 8.15 -1.11
C ILE A 303 -14.41 6.77 -0.43
N PHE A 304 -13.22 6.28 -0.07
CA PHE A 304 -13.03 5.27 0.99
C PHE A 304 -12.52 5.94 2.26
N LEU A 305 -12.79 5.33 3.40
CA LEU A 305 -12.27 5.80 4.68
C LEU A 305 -11.13 4.91 5.14
N THR A 306 -9.99 5.50 5.46
CA THR A 306 -8.81 4.78 5.97
C THR A 306 -8.20 5.51 7.18
N PRO A 307 -7.36 4.82 7.98
CA PRO A 307 -6.33 5.50 8.75
C PRO A 307 -5.37 6.26 7.83
N SER A 308 -4.66 7.26 8.35
CA SER A 308 -3.70 8.07 7.59
C SER A 308 -2.50 7.29 7.04
N CYS A 309 -2.03 6.27 7.77
CA CYS A 309 -0.89 5.43 7.39
C CYS A 309 -1.06 4.04 8.08
N GLY A 310 -0.11 3.12 7.94
CA GLY A 310 -0.13 1.84 8.67
C GLY A 310 0.11 2.00 10.18
N THR A 311 -0.34 1.04 10.99
CA THR A 311 -0.20 1.10 12.46
C THR A 311 0.90 0.19 13.02
N GLY A 312 1.73 -0.41 12.17
CA GLY A 312 2.81 -1.32 12.59
C GLY A 312 3.79 -0.76 13.63
N SER A 313 4.02 0.55 13.64
CA SER A 313 4.88 1.24 14.61
C SER A 313 4.15 1.73 15.87
N ARG A 314 2.84 1.52 15.97
CA ARG A 314 2.00 1.96 17.10
C ARG A 314 1.88 0.85 18.14
N SER A 315 1.33 1.20 19.30
CA SER A 315 0.90 0.19 20.27
C SER A 315 -0.39 -0.53 19.81
N ILE A 316 -0.67 -1.68 20.43
CA ILE A 316 -1.94 -2.41 20.23
C ILE A 316 -3.12 -1.54 20.67
N GLU A 317 -3.01 -0.86 21.81
CA GLU A 317 -4.06 0.03 22.33
C GLU A 317 -4.38 1.17 21.36
N GLU A 318 -3.36 1.85 20.82
CA GLU A 318 -3.55 2.89 19.81
C GLU A 318 -4.20 2.34 18.54
N THR A 319 -3.78 1.15 18.08
CA THR A 319 -4.38 0.49 16.91
C THR A 319 -5.86 0.21 17.12
N LEU A 320 -6.22 -0.35 18.29
CA LEU A 320 -7.61 -0.60 18.66
C LEU A 320 -8.43 0.69 18.70
N LYS A 321 -7.86 1.78 19.24
CA LYS A 321 -8.49 3.11 19.24
C LYS A 321 -8.73 3.64 17.83
N ILE A 322 -7.72 3.57 16.95
CA ILE A 322 -7.83 4.00 15.54
C ILE A 322 -8.95 3.24 14.83
N PHE A 323 -8.99 1.91 15.00
CA PHE A 323 -9.95 1.03 14.34
C PHE A 323 -11.37 1.18 14.92
N HIS A 324 -11.47 1.48 16.20
CA HIS A 324 -12.74 1.84 16.81
C HIS A 324 -13.27 3.18 16.26
N LEU A 325 -12.40 4.19 16.16
CA LEU A 325 -12.76 5.50 15.63
C LEU A 325 -13.22 5.42 14.18
N ILE A 326 -12.56 4.64 13.32
CA ILE A 326 -12.98 4.53 11.91
C ILE A 326 -14.38 3.91 11.79
N LYS A 327 -14.68 2.92 12.63
CA LYS A 327 -15.99 2.25 12.65
C LYS A 327 -17.12 3.18 13.08
N ILE A 328 -16.90 4.00 14.11
CA ILE A 328 -17.89 4.98 14.55
C ILE A 328 -18.00 6.14 13.54
N PHE A 329 -16.85 6.63 13.07
CA PHE A 329 -16.79 7.72 12.11
C PHE A 329 -17.56 7.38 10.83
N LYS A 330 -17.37 6.18 10.27
CA LYS A 330 -18.14 5.69 9.12
C LYS A 330 -19.65 5.83 9.33
N ARG A 331 -20.18 5.39 10.49
CA ARG A 331 -21.61 5.50 10.80
C ARG A 331 -22.07 6.95 10.78
N SER A 332 -21.26 7.86 11.36
CA SER A 332 -21.58 9.29 11.45
C SER A 332 -21.63 10.05 10.13
N VAL A 333 -21.07 9.49 9.05
CA VAL A 333 -21.06 10.09 7.70
C VAL A 333 -21.91 9.31 6.68
N SER A 334 -22.39 8.12 7.05
CA SER A 334 -23.30 7.31 6.23
C SER A 334 -24.78 7.55 6.57
N GLU A 335 -25.04 8.20 7.71
CA GLU A 335 -26.33 8.73 8.17
C GLU A 335 -26.46 10.20 7.77
#